data_AF-A0A8B7IAN3-F1
#
_entry.id   AF-A0A8B7IAN3-F1
#
_cell.length_a   1.000
_cell.length_b   1.000
_cell.length_c   1.000
_cell.angle_alpha   90.00
_cell.angle_beta   90.00
_cell.angle_gamma   90.00
#
_symmetry.space_group_name_H-M   'P 1'
#
loop_
_entity.id
_entity.type
_entity.pdbx_description
1 polymer ?
#
loop_
_entity_poly.entity_id
_entity_poly.type
_entity_poly.pdbx_seq_one_letter_code
_entity_poly.pdbx_strand_id
1 'polypeptide(L)'
;MSSEILEQKLESVPDQTSSEEQMEDWSKEIRILEQKREDFCAELQFHQNYSKKGEFFIQAEAEALKLSDLPVTSLSGGSSSVCGDYNSSPEQSSFVERVSDRMLPDFISSWKDAADSGGKTETAFLLKELDTLRAKNTKLQEKLSEKDKELKTIKLDLELQDRATEAKIAEKIAALVEEVYSAQRERDEAVMSRLRLANEERDEAFLRVRHLEQSLKELENINPEENDMTLQELLNRINNADTGIDIQKNGAIILNRIHRTKERKKKIVAEEMNAVIEQRDAALSQCKRLEQELHHLKEQNQTSANNTRHLTAENNQERALKAELINLQQEKEAVLQQCKKLEEEIQTLHVYYSLHKSLSQGMSLKDQFNCAFGTSESGLKSGEDVVTIMYRQVEELAAQLQQAQLQQKDTELKLQKALEASQEANEKVQKLERLVDVLRKKVGAGTIRTVI
;
A
#
# COMPACT_ATOMS: atom_id res chain seq x y z
N MET A 1 30.94 58.49 23.50
CA MET A 1 31.22 57.05 23.33
C MET A 1 30.01 56.31 23.89
N SER A 2 29.24 55.67 23.02
CA SER A 2 27.86 55.29 23.29
C SER A 2 27.74 54.12 24.26
N SER A 3 26.71 54.15 25.11
CA SER A 3 26.25 52.99 25.88
C SER A 3 24.99 52.46 25.20
N GLU A 4 25.13 51.41 24.39
CA GLU A 4 23.99 50.70 23.82
C GLU A 4 23.69 49.45 24.62
N ILE A 5 22.40 49.28 24.92
CA ILE A 5 21.83 48.21 25.72
C ILE A 5 21.62 47.02 24.79
N LEU A 6 22.27 45.89 25.06
CA LEU A 6 21.98 44.64 24.37
C LEU A 6 20.91 43.88 25.15
N GLU A 7 19.66 43.94 24.69
CA GLU A 7 18.58 43.10 25.22
C GLU A 7 18.91 41.62 25.02
N GLN A 8 19.01 40.86 26.11
CA GLN A 8 18.96 39.41 26.03
C GLN A 8 17.51 38.98 25.75
N LYS A 9 17.25 38.58 24.51
CA LYS A 9 16.08 37.76 24.19
C LYS A 9 16.12 36.49 25.04
N LEU A 10 15.17 36.37 25.98
CA LEU A 10 14.78 35.07 26.51
C LEU A 10 14.03 34.34 25.40
N GLU A 11 14.73 33.41 24.76
CA GLU A 11 14.15 32.53 23.74
C GLU A 11 13.23 31.52 24.44
N SER A 12 12.01 31.37 23.94
CA SER A 12 10.97 30.56 24.57
C SER A 12 11.38 29.10 24.57
N VAL A 13 11.55 28.50 25.76
CA VAL A 13 11.55 27.05 25.91
C VAL A 13 10.16 26.54 25.47
N PRO A 14 10.06 25.56 24.56
CA PRO A 14 8.77 24.98 24.22
C PRO A 14 8.31 24.08 25.37
N ASP A 15 7.09 24.32 25.85
CA ASP A 15 6.45 23.52 26.90
C ASP A 15 6.28 22.07 26.40
N GLN A 16 6.92 21.11 27.06
CA GLN A 16 6.81 19.69 26.72
C GLN A 16 5.54 19.08 27.32
N THR A 17 4.39 19.50 26.81
CA THR A 17 3.07 18.95 27.15
C THR A 17 2.29 18.47 25.91
N SER A 18 3.00 17.85 24.96
CA SER A 18 2.41 17.12 23.81
C SER A 18 2.44 15.60 24.06
N SER A 19 1.73 15.16 25.12
CA SER A 19 1.51 13.72 25.40
C SER A 19 0.29 13.16 24.68
N GLU A 20 -0.70 14.00 24.35
CA GLU A 20 -1.92 13.58 23.63
C GLU A 20 -1.65 13.36 22.14
N GLU A 21 -0.97 14.31 21.48
CA GLU A 21 -0.56 14.22 20.07
C GLU A 21 0.29 12.96 19.81
N GLN A 22 1.25 12.66 20.69
CA GLN A 22 2.01 11.41 20.59
C GLN A 22 1.13 10.16 20.80
N MET A 23 0.23 10.12 21.80
CA MET A 23 -0.68 8.98 21.94
C MET A 23 -1.61 8.80 20.72
N GLU A 24 -2.00 9.90 20.07
CA GLU A 24 -2.90 9.84 18.93
C GLU A 24 -2.22 9.28 17.67
N ASP A 25 -0.95 9.61 17.43
CA ASP A 25 -0.18 9.03 16.32
C ASP A 25 0.14 7.55 16.53
N TRP A 26 0.52 7.14 17.75
CA TRP A 26 0.68 5.71 18.07
C TRP A 26 -0.65 4.96 17.93
N SER A 27 -1.79 5.59 18.26
CA SER A 27 -3.13 5.00 18.07
C SER A 27 -3.50 4.86 16.58
N LYS A 28 -3.09 5.82 15.73
CA LYS A 28 -3.26 5.72 14.26
C LYS A 28 -2.39 4.60 13.69
N GLU A 29 -1.14 4.48 14.13
CA GLU A 29 -0.19 3.45 13.67
C GLU A 29 -0.63 2.03 14.10
N ILE A 30 -1.13 1.87 15.33
CA ILE A 30 -1.74 0.61 15.79
C ILE A 30 -2.97 0.25 14.94
N ARG A 31 -3.87 1.20 14.62
CA ARG A 31 -5.01 0.94 13.72
C ARG A 31 -4.57 0.54 12.32
N ILE A 32 -3.51 1.14 11.77
CA ILE A 32 -2.96 0.76 10.46
C ILE A 32 -2.38 -0.66 10.49
N LEU A 33 -1.75 -1.06 11.59
CA LEU A 33 -1.25 -2.43 11.79
C LEU A 33 -2.38 -3.45 11.99
N GLU A 34 -3.45 -3.10 12.72
CA GLU A 34 -4.62 -3.99 12.85
C GLU A 34 -5.40 -4.12 11.54
N GLN A 35 -5.56 -3.03 10.77
CA GLN A 35 -6.15 -3.08 9.44
C GLN A 35 -5.35 -4.03 8.52
N LYS A 36 -4.02 -3.90 8.48
CA LYS A 36 -3.14 -4.83 7.74
C LYS A 36 -3.24 -6.27 8.21
N ARG A 37 -3.44 -6.50 9.52
CA ARG A 37 -3.66 -7.84 10.09
C ARG A 37 -5.01 -8.43 9.64
N GLU A 38 -6.05 -7.61 9.58
CA GLU A 38 -7.38 -8.02 9.09
C GLU A 38 -7.38 -8.27 7.59
N ASP A 39 -6.72 -7.43 6.80
CA ASP A 39 -6.54 -7.63 5.35
C ASP A 39 -5.78 -8.94 5.07
N PHE A 40 -4.70 -9.22 5.82
CA PHE A 40 -3.92 -10.47 5.73
C PHE A 40 -4.74 -11.70 6.16
N CYS A 41 -5.61 -11.57 7.17
CA CYS A 41 -6.56 -12.62 7.56
C CYS A 41 -7.65 -12.85 6.49
N ALA A 42 -8.12 -11.81 5.81
CA ALA A 42 -9.06 -11.92 4.70
C ALA A 42 -8.42 -12.60 3.48
N GLU A 43 -7.15 -12.31 3.19
CA GLU A 43 -6.37 -12.96 2.13
C GLU A 43 -6.13 -14.45 2.44
N LEU A 44 -5.81 -14.78 3.70
CA LEU A 44 -5.76 -16.17 4.19
C LEU A 44 -7.12 -16.90 4.06
N GLN A 45 -8.24 -16.24 4.35
CA GLN A 45 -9.57 -16.82 4.10
C GLN A 45 -9.88 -16.99 2.61
N PHE A 46 -9.36 -16.13 1.74
CA PHE A 46 -9.44 -16.29 0.29
C PHE A 46 -8.70 -17.56 -0.18
N HIS A 47 -7.48 -17.78 0.31
CA HIS A 47 -6.73 -19.02 0.07
C HIS A 47 -7.43 -20.26 0.65
N GLN A 48 -8.06 -20.16 1.82
CA GLN A 48 -8.79 -21.27 2.42
C GLN A 48 -10.05 -21.66 1.62
N ASN A 49 -10.68 -20.72 0.89
CA ASN A 49 -11.78 -21.02 -0.02
C ASN A 49 -11.33 -21.70 -1.33
N TYR A 50 -10.06 -21.57 -1.75
CA TYR A 50 -9.52 -22.38 -2.84
C TYR A 50 -9.37 -23.87 -2.45
N SER A 51 -9.16 -24.17 -1.16
CA SER A 51 -9.08 -25.55 -0.65
C SER A 51 -10.38 -26.34 -0.82
N LYS A 52 -11.54 -25.66 -0.78
CA LYS A 52 -12.87 -26.28 -1.00
C LYS A 52 -13.06 -26.91 -2.39
N LYS A 53 -12.14 -26.65 -3.33
CA LYS A 53 -12.12 -27.35 -4.63
C LYS A 53 -11.80 -28.85 -4.49
N GLY A 54 -11.20 -29.27 -3.37
CA GLY A 54 -11.00 -30.69 -3.03
C GLY A 54 -12.29 -31.42 -2.62
N GLU A 55 -13.27 -30.73 -2.04
CA GLU A 55 -14.54 -31.35 -1.59
C GLU A 55 -15.40 -31.82 -2.79
N PHE A 56 -15.30 -31.12 -3.93
CA PHE A 56 -15.93 -31.55 -5.19
C PHE A 56 -15.40 -32.88 -5.74
N PHE A 57 -14.14 -33.23 -5.47
CA PHE A 57 -13.57 -34.52 -5.92
C PHE A 57 -14.05 -35.69 -5.06
N ILE A 58 -14.20 -35.49 -3.74
CA ILE A 58 -14.72 -36.52 -2.82
C ILE A 58 -16.19 -36.83 -3.16
N GLN A 59 -16.97 -35.84 -3.57
CA GLN A 59 -18.35 -36.03 -4.04
C GLN A 59 -18.42 -36.89 -5.31
N ALA A 60 -17.53 -36.67 -6.28
CA ALA A 60 -17.48 -37.42 -7.53
C ALA A 60 -17.01 -38.88 -7.33
N GLU A 61 -16.07 -39.11 -6.41
CA GLU A 61 -15.62 -40.46 -6.03
C GLU A 61 -16.73 -41.26 -5.32
N ALA A 62 -17.53 -40.59 -4.48
CA ALA A 62 -18.71 -41.18 -3.83
C ALA A 62 -19.89 -41.47 -4.79
N GLU A 63 -19.98 -40.77 -5.93
CA GLU A 63 -20.95 -41.09 -6.99
C GLU A 63 -20.46 -42.20 -7.93
N ALA A 64 -19.16 -42.25 -8.23
CA ALA A 64 -18.56 -43.37 -8.98
C ALA A 64 -18.74 -44.72 -8.26
N LEU A 65 -18.63 -44.73 -6.92
CA LEU A 65 -18.85 -45.93 -6.10
C LEU A 65 -20.30 -46.45 -6.11
N LYS A 66 -21.30 -45.65 -6.53
CA LYS A 66 -22.71 -46.08 -6.61
C LYS A 66 -23.10 -46.78 -7.92
N LEU A 67 -22.20 -46.81 -8.92
CA LEU A 67 -22.43 -47.49 -10.19
C LEU A 67 -21.81 -48.91 -10.24
N SER A 68 -21.26 -49.39 -9.12
CA SER A 68 -20.52 -50.67 -9.06
C SER A 68 -21.42 -51.91 -8.88
N ASP A 69 -22.70 -51.74 -8.56
CA ASP A 69 -23.63 -52.83 -8.23
C ASP A 69 -24.45 -53.34 -9.45
N LEU A 70 -23.77 -53.80 -10.50
CA LEU A 70 -24.36 -54.73 -11.50
C LEU A 70 -23.36 -55.84 -11.85
N PRO A 71 -23.84 -57.09 -12.04
CA PRO A 71 -23.00 -58.27 -11.83
C PRO A 71 -22.02 -58.57 -12.96
N VAL A 72 -20.78 -58.86 -12.58
CA VAL A 72 -19.75 -59.47 -13.42
C VAL A 72 -20.02 -60.97 -13.58
N THR A 73 -20.08 -61.46 -14.83
CA THR A 73 -19.68 -62.85 -15.14
C THR A 73 -18.23 -62.86 -15.64
N SER A 74 -17.38 -63.53 -14.88
CA SER A 74 -15.92 -63.59 -15.04
C SER A 74 -15.45 -64.86 -15.73
N LEU A 75 -14.17 -64.87 -16.16
CA LEU A 75 -13.18 -65.97 -16.28
C LEU A 75 -12.15 -65.52 -17.35
N SER A 76 -10.95 -65.00 -17.07
CA SER A 76 -9.89 -65.22 -16.05
C SER A 76 -8.78 -66.20 -16.49
N GLY A 77 -7.52 -65.77 -16.25
CA GLY A 77 -6.25 -66.38 -16.67
C GLY A 77 -5.44 -65.38 -17.51
N GLY A 78 -4.32 -64.78 -17.08
CA GLY A 78 -3.32 -65.18 -16.07
C GLY A 78 -2.14 -65.92 -16.76
N SER A 79 -0.85 -65.59 -16.58
CA SER A 79 -0.19 -64.58 -15.73
C SER A 79 1.24 -64.27 -16.20
N SER A 80 1.78 -63.12 -15.74
CA SER A 80 3.20 -62.73 -15.59
C SER A 80 4.33 -63.79 -15.73
N SER A 81 5.44 -63.46 -16.41
CA SER A 81 6.76 -63.25 -15.75
C SER A 81 7.92 -62.82 -16.70
N VAL A 82 8.72 -61.83 -16.23
CA VAL A 82 10.20 -61.75 -16.19
C VAL A 82 11.09 -62.26 -17.35
N CYS A 83 12.09 -61.44 -17.73
CA CYS A 83 13.14 -61.71 -18.72
C CYS A 83 14.09 -62.87 -18.37
N GLY A 84 14.60 -63.60 -19.38
CA GLY A 84 15.67 -64.59 -19.16
C GLY A 84 16.06 -65.47 -20.38
N ASP A 85 16.77 -64.87 -21.34
CA ASP A 85 17.91 -65.45 -22.09
C ASP A 85 17.86 -66.74 -22.97
N TYR A 86 18.67 -66.66 -24.04
CA TYR A 86 19.26 -67.68 -24.93
C TYR A 86 18.46 -68.45 -26.02
N ASN A 87 18.89 -68.19 -27.26
CA ASN A 87 19.15 -69.14 -28.37
C ASN A 87 18.03 -70.07 -28.89
N SER A 88 17.54 -69.79 -30.12
CA SER A 88 18.06 -70.44 -31.36
C SER A 88 17.21 -70.11 -32.60
N SER A 89 17.89 -69.90 -33.73
CA SER A 89 17.30 -69.96 -35.09
C SER A 89 17.37 -71.41 -35.63
N PRO A 90 16.98 -71.70 -36.88
CA PRO A 90 15.60 -71.70 -37.38
C PRO A 90 15.25 -73.04 -38.06
N GLU A 91 14.07 -73.64 -37.80
CA GLU A 91 13.66 -74.86 -38.50
C GLU A 91 12.42 -74.69 -39.39
N GLN A 92 12.63 -74.96 -40.67
CA GLN A 92 11.59 -75.29 -41.64
C GLN A 92 11.06 -76.69 -41.32
N SER A 93 9.75 -76.94 -41.45
CA SER A 93 9.26 -78.11 -42.21
C SER A 93 7.72 -78.22 -42.24
N SER A 94 7.22 -78.32 -43.47
CA SER A 94 6.16 -79.23 -43.95
C SER A 94 4.96 -79.57 -43.04
N PHE A 95 3.78 -79.13 -43.47
CA PHE A 95 2.57 -79.95 -43.32
C PHE A 95 2.39 -80.80 -44.58
N VAL A 96 2.33 -82.12 -44.40
CA VAL A 96 2.32 -83.11 -45.49
C VAL A 96 0.90 -83.30 -46.03
N GLU A 97 0.73 -83.03 -47.33
CA GLU A 97 -0.47 -83.44 -48.06
C GLU A 97 -0.50 -84.98 -48.18
N ARG A 98 -1.53 -85.61 -47.60
CA ARG A 98 -1.73 -87.07 -47.68
C ARG A 98 -3.19 -87.40 -47.94
N VAL A 99 -3.66 -87.10 -49.15
CA VAL A 99 -4.94 -87.65 -49.66
C VAL A 99 -4.64 -88.80 -50.61
N SER A 100 -4.80 -89.99 -50.04
CA SER A 100 -4.71 -91.32 -50.63
C SER A 100 -5.11 -91.43 -52.10
N ASP A 101 -4.22 -92.10 -52.85
CA ASP A 101 -4.54 -92.87 -54.04
C ASP A 101 -5.86 -93.63 -53.88
N ARG A 102 -6.82 -93.32 -54.74
CA ARG A 102 -8.08 -94.06 -54.89
C ARG A 102 -8.53 -93.92 -56.33
N MET A 103 -8.34 -94.99 -57.11
CA MET A 103 -8.68 -95.04 -58.54
C MET A 103 -10.09 -94.49 -58.81
N LEU A 104 -10.16 -93.41 -59.59
CA LEU A 104 -11.39 -92.95 -60.23
C LEU A 104 -11.59 -93.76 -61.52
N PRO A 105 -12.73 -94.45 -61.72
CA PRO A 105 -12.99 -95.23 -62.93
C PRO A 105 -13.06 -94.36 -64.18
N ASP A 106 -12.87 -95.00 -65.35
CA ASP A 106 -13.02 -94.40 -66.68
C ASP A 106 -14.42 -93.81 -66.92
N PHE A 107 -14.66 -92.57 -66.50
CA PHE A 107 -15.95 -91.88 -66.69
C PHE A 107 -15.98 -91.00 -67.95
N ILE A 108 -14.85 -90.82 -68.63
CA ILE A 108 -14.70 -89.90 -69.79
C ILE A 108 -15.04 -90.60 -71.13
N SER A 109 -15.08 -91.93 -71.15
CA SER A 109 -15.31 -92.73 -72.37
C SER A 109 -16.76 -92.70 -72.90
N SER A 110 -17.74 -92.23 -72.12
CA SER A 110 -19.17 -92.30 -72.49
C SER A 110 -19.73 -91.08 -73.25
N TRP A 111 -18.93 -90.03 -73.50
CA TRP A 111 -19.45 -88.77 -74.08
C TRP A 111 -19.21 -88.63 -75.60
N LYS A 112 -18.68 -89.67 -76.27
CA LYS A 112 -18.22 -89.58 -77.65
C LYS A 112 -19.31 -89.79 -78.72
N ASP A 113 -20.43 -90.42 -78.37
CA ASP A 113 -21.43 -90.89 -79.34
C ASP A 113 -22.79 -90.13 -79.30
N ALA A 114 -22.88 -89.02 -78.55
CA ALA A 114 -24.08 -88.17 -78.47
C ALA A 114 -24.04 -86.96 -79.44
N ALA A 115 -23.28 -87.07 -80.53
CA ALA A 115 -23.00 -85.97 -81.45
C ALA A 115 -23.82 -86.02 -82.74
N ASP A 116 -25.15 -85.87 -82.66
CA ASP A 116 -25.88 -85.29 -83.80
C ASP A 116 -27.12 -84.44 -83.47
N SER A 117 -27.25 -83.35 -84.22
CA SER A 117 -28.39 -82.42 -84.36
C SER A 117 -29.00 -81.69 -83.13
N GLY A 118 -28.91 -82.18 -81.89
CA GLY A 118 -29.54 -81.53 -80.72
C GLY A 118 -28.63 -80.59 -79.90
N GLY A 119 -27.42 -81.03 -79.55
CA GLY A 119 -26.63 -80.41 -78.45
C GLY A 119 -25.96 -79.06 -78.74
N LYS A 120 -25.86 -78.61 -80.00
CA LYS A 120 -25.08 -77.39 -80.34
C LYS A 120 -25.67 -76.11 -79.74
N THR A 121 -26.99 -76.00 -79.69
CA THR A 121 -27.67 -74.85 -79.04
C THR A 121 -27.52 -74.92 -77.51
N GLU A 122 -27.73 -76.10 -76.92
CA GLU A 122 -27.63 -76.32 -75.48
C GLU A 122 -26.21 -76.06 -74.94
N THR A 123 -25.17 -76.55 -75.63
CA THR A 123 -23.77 -76.23 -75.32
C THR A 123 -23.47 -74.72 -75.39
N ALA A 124 -24.07 -73.98 -76.33
CA ALA A 124 -23.90 -72.53 -76.41
C ALA A 124 -24.62 -71.78 -75.27
N PHE A 125 -25.80 -72.25 -74.83
CA PHE A 125 -26.48 -71.72 -73.65
C PHE A 125 -25.68 -71.97 -72.37
N LEU A 126 -25.18 -73.19 -72.18
CA LEU A 126 -24.36 -73.56 -71.01
C LEU A 126 -23.03 -72.78 -70.96
N LEU A 127 -22.36 -72.55 -72.10
CA LEU A 127 -21.17 -71.70 -72.17
C LEU A 127 -21.49 -70.24 -71.80
N LYS A 128 -22.58 -69.68 -72.32
CA LYS A 128 -23.02 -68.32 -71.98
C LYS A 128 -23.35 -68.20 -70.49
N GLU A 129 -24.02 -69.20 -69.91
CA GLU A 129 -24.30 -69.24 -68.48
C GLU A 129 -23.02 -69.32 -67.65
N LEU A 130 -22.09 -70.22 -68.02
CA LEU A 130 -20.76 -70.34 -67.40
C LEU A 130 -19.99 -69.02 -67.45
N ASP A 131 -20.02 -68.28 -68.56
CA ASP A 131 -19.40 -66.96 -68.67
C ASP A 131 -20.11 -65.91 -67.81
N THR A 132 -21.44 -65.95 -67.67
CA THR A 132 -22.13 -65.08 -66.70
C THR A 132 -21.79 -65.44 -65.25
N LEU A 133 -21.57 -66.72 -64.94
CA LEU A 133 -21.15 -67.18 -63.61
C LEU A 133 -19.71 -66.77 -63.31
N ARG A 134 -18.79 -66.88 -64.30
CA ARG A 134 -17.42 -66.35 -64.20
C ARG A 134 -17.40 -64.85 -63.93
N ALA A 135 -18.16 -64.07 -64.71
CA ALA A 135 -18.25 -62.61 -64.53
C ALA A 135 -18.90 -62.20 -63.20
N LYS A 136 -19.84 -63.01 -62.67
CA LYS A 136 -20.35 -62.83 -61.30
C LYS A 136 -19.28 -63.17 -60.25
N ASN A 137 -18.51 -64.23 -60.43
CA ASN A 137 -17.47 -64.66 -59.51
C ASN A 137 -16.33 -63.64 -59.42
N THR A 138 -15.80 -63.16 -60.56
CA THR A 138 -14.78 -62.10 -60.58
C THR A 138 -15.27 -60.83 -59.88
N LYS A 139 -16.51 -60.40 -60.13
CA LYS A 139 -17.13 -59.25 -59.46
C LYS A 139 -17.33 -59.46 -57.95
N LEU A 140 -17.56 -60.69 -57.49
CA LEU A 140 -17.61 -61.01 -56.06
C LEU A 140 -16.20 -61.00 -55.45
N GLN A 141 -15.19 -61.47 -56.16
CA GLN A 141 -13.79 -61.46 -55.72
C GLN A 141 -13.21 -60.04 -55.66
N GLU A 142 -13.55 -59.18 -56.62
CA GLU A 142 -13.25 -57.74 -56.57
C GLU A 142 -13.85 -57.09 -55.32
N LYS A 143 -15.16 -57.28 -55.08
CA LYS A 143 -15.85 -56.80 -53.88
C LYS A 143 -15.24 -57.33 -52.58
N LEU A 144 -14.86 -58.60 -52.53
CA LEU A 144 -14.19 -59.18 -51.38
C LEU A 144 -12.86 -58.46 -51.11
N SER A 145 -12.05 -58.27 -52.16
CA SER A 145 -10.77 -57.55 -52.06
C SER A 145 -10.91 -56.06 -51.71
N GLU A 146 -12.04 -55.45 -52.03
CA GLU A 146 -12.40 -54.08 -51.65
C GLU A 146 -12.78 -54.01 -50.17
N LYS A 147 -13.67 -54.91 -49.70
CA LYS A 147 -14.03 -55.03 -48.27
C LYS A 147 -12.81 -55.38 -47.40
N ASP A 148 -11.90 -56.22 -47.88
CA ASP A 148 -10.64 -56.53 -47.18
C ASP A 148 -9.71 -55.33 -47.05
N LYS A 149 -9.74 -54.38 -48.00
CA LYS A 149 -9.00 -53.11 -47.89
C LYS A 149 -9.67 -52.18 -46.90
N GLU A 150 -10.99 -52.00 -46.99
CA GLU A 150 -11.77 -51.20 -46.03
C GLU A 150 -11.55 -51.68 -44.58
N LEU A 151 -11.61 -52.99 -44.34
CA LEU A 151 -11.37 -53.59 -43.01
C LEU A 151 -9.94 -53.33 -42.51
N LYS A 152 -8.94 -53.38 -43.38
CA LYS A 152 -7.55 -53.05 -43.02
C LYS A 152 -7.37 -51.56 -42.70
N THR A 153 -8.02 -50.67 -43.45
CA THR A 153 -8.03 -49.23 -43.16
C THR A 153 -8.68 -48.95 -41.80
N ILE A 154 -9.90 -49.45 -41.57
CA ILE A 154 -10.61 -49.27 -40.29
C ILE A 154 -9.80 -49.83 -39.11
N LYS A 155 -9.12 -50.98 -39.27
CA LYS A 155 -8.26 -51.52 -38.22
C LYS A 155 -7.07 -50.60 -37.90
N LEU A 156 -6.41 -50.06 -38.93
CA LEU A 156 -5.30 -49.12 -38.74
C LEU A 156 -5.78 -47.80 -38.10
N ASP A 157 -6.95 -47.29 -38.50
CA ASP A 157 -7.53 -46.07 -37.92
C ASP A 157 -7.86 -46.27 -36.42
N LEU A 158 -8.38 -47.44 -36.04
CA LEU A 158 -8.59 -47.81 -34.64
C LEU A 158 -7.27 -47.92 -33.87
N GLU A 159 -6.27 -48.63 -34.39
CA GLU A 159 -4.94 -48.73 -33.75
C GLU A 159 -4.26 -47.35 -33.59
N LEU A 160 -4.48 -46.42 -34.53
CA LEU A 160 -4.00 -45.04 -34.42
C LEU A 160 -4.77 -44.23 -33.38
N GLN A 161 -6.09 -44.40 -33.29
CA GLN A 161 -6.92 -43.77 -32.27
C GLN A 161 -6.54 -44.24 -30.87
N ASP A 162 -6.36 -45.55 -30.67
CA ASP A 162 -5.96 -46.14 -29.39
C ASP A 162 -4.62 -45.55 -28.94
N ARG A 163 -3.58 -45.60 -29.78
CA ARG A 163 -2.26 -44.97 -29.50
C ARG A 163 -2.36 -43.46 -29.21
N ALA A 164 -3.26 -42.74 -29.89
CA ALA A 164 -3.48 -41.33 -29.63
C ALA A 164 -4.17 -41.06 -28.28
N THR A 165 -4.97 -42.01 -27.77
CA THR A 165 -5.53 -41.93 -26.40
C THR A 165 -4.50 -42.31 -25.35
N GLU A 166 -3.71 -43.37 -25.58
CA GLU A 166 -2.60 -43.78 -24.71
C GLU A 166 -1.58 -42.65 -24.53
N ALA A 167 -1.18 -41.99 -25.62
CA ALA A 167 -0.27 -40.84 -25.57
C ALA A 167 -0.82 -39.68 -24.72
N LYS A 168 -2.11 -39.34 -24.86
CA LYS A 168 -2.78 -38.31 -24.04
C LYS A 168 -2.90 -38.69 -22.56
N ILE A 169 -3.03 -39.99 -22.26
CA ILE A 169 -3.02 -40.49 -20.88
C ILE A 169 -1.61 -40.39 -20.31
N ALA A 170 -0.59 -40.82 -21.06
CA ALA A 170 0.81 -40.72 -20.66
C ALA A 170 1.26 -39.27 -20.43
N GLU A 171 0.86 -38.34 -21.30
CA GLU A 171 1.09 -36.89 -21.15
C GLU A 171 0.50 -36.34 -19.84
N LYS A 172 -0.76 -36.67 -19.54
CA LYS A 172 -1.42 -36.28 -18.28
C LYS A 172 -0.74 -36.89 -17.04
N ILE A 173 -0.32 -38.15 -17.12
CA ILE A 173 0.40 -38.82 -16.03
C ILE A 173 1.76 -38.15 -15.81
N ALA A 174 2.51 -37.84 -16.88
CA ALA A 174 3.79 -37.13 -16.78
C ALA A 174 3.63 -35.76 -16.12
N ALA A 175 2.64 -34.96 -16.55
CA ALA A 175 2.36 -33.65 -15.96
C ALA A 175 2.02 -33.75 -14.45
N LEU A 176 1.17 -34.71 -14.06
CA LEU A 176 0.83 -34.94 -12.64
C LEU A 176 2.05 -35.40 -11.83
N VAL A 177 2.94 -36.23 -12.40
CA VAL A 177 4.17 -36.65 -11.74
C VAL A 177 5.14 -35.47 -11.55
N GLU A 178 5.27 -34.59 -12.54
CA GLU A 178 6.06 -33.36 -12.42
C GLU A 178 5.51 -32.41 -11.35
N GLU A 179 4.18 -32.22 -11.31
CA GLU A 179 3.50 -31.40 -10.28
C GLU A 179 3.70 -31.96 -8.85
N VAL A 180 3.63 -33.29 -8.69
CA VAL A 180 3.94 -33.95 -7.41
C VAL A 180 5.41 -33.74 -7.02
N TYR A 181 6.35 -33.81 -7.97
CA TYR A 181 7.76 -33.55 -7.68
C TYR A 181 8.05 -32.08 -7.36
N SER A 182 7.38 -31.11 -7.98
CA SER A 182 7.53 -29.69 -7.63
C SER A 182 6.92 -29.39 -6.25
N ALA A 183 5.69 -29.84 -5.99
CA ALA A 183 5.03 -29.67 -4.71
C ALA A 183 5.82 -30.33 -3.55
N GLN A 184 6.40 -31.51 -3.78
CA GLN A 184 7.27 -32.16 -2.81
C GLN A 184 8.55 -31.36 -2.54
N ARG A 185 9.18 -30.78 -3.58
CA ARG A 185 10.36 -29.93 -3.43
C ARG A 185 10.05 -28.66 -2.62
N GLU A 186 8.95 -27.99 -2.95
CA GLU A 186 8.48 -26.80 -2.23
C GLU A 186 8.17 -27.12 -0.76
N ARG A 187 7.53 -28.27 -0.49
CA ARG A 187 7.28 -28.77 0.86
C ARG A 187 8.58 -29.01 1.63
N ASP A 188 9.57 -29.66 1.00
CA ASP A 188 10.86 -29.94 1.62
C ASP A 188 11.66 -28.65 1.89
N GLU A 189 11.61 -27.68 0.98
CA GLU A 189 12.22 -26.36 1.15
C GLU A 189 11.55 -25.57 2.29
N ALA A 190 10.22 -25.55 2.36
CA ALA A 190 9.46 -24.91 3.44
C ALA A 190 9.68 -25.57 4.81
N VAL A 191 9.86 -26.89 4.86
CA VAL A 191 10.24 -27.61 6.09
C VAL A 191 11.67 -27.23 6.50
N MET A 192 12.61 -27.18 5.56
CA MET A 192 14.00 -26.81 5.85
C MET A 192 14.17 -25.34 6.25
N SER A 193 13.41 -24.40 5.68
CA SER A 193 13.42 -23.00 6.09
C SER A 193 12.84 -22.82 7.50
N ARG A 194 11.71 -23.47 7.80
CA ARG A 194 11.11 -23.47 9.14
C ARG A 194 12.03 -24.10 10.20
N LEU A 195 12.75 -25.17 9.84
CA LEU A 195 13.72 -25.80 10.74
C LEU A 195 14.94 -24.89 10.99
N ARG A 196 15.42 -24.14 9.99
CA ARG A 196 16.49 -23.14 10.19
C ARG A 196 16.04 -22.04 11.16
N LEU A 197 14.88 -21.42 10.89
CA LEU A 197 14.33 -20.37 11.73
C LEU A 197 14.13 -20.83 13.18
N ALA A 198 13.60 -22.04 13.41
CA ALA A 198 13.45 -22.59 14.76
C ALA A 198 14.80 -22.87 15.47
N ASN A 199 15.87 -23.16 14.74
CA ASN A 199 17.22 -23.26 15.32
C ASN A 199 17.81 -21.87 15.61
N GLU A 200 17.60 -20.89 14.72
CA GLU A 200 18.02 -19.50 14.91
C GLU A 200 17.34 -18.87 16.13
N GLU A 201 16.01 -19.01 16.27
CA GLU A 201 15.24 -18.59 17.45
C GLU A 201 15.74 -19.25 18.75
N ARG A 202 16.04 -20.56 18.71
CA ARG A 202 16.59 -21.30 19.86
C ARG A 202 17.97 -20.79 20.24
N ASP A 203 18.83 -20.53 19.26
CA ASP A 203 20.21 -20.12 19.48
C ASP A 203 20.26 -18.66 19.96
N GLU A 204 19.38 -17.79 19.46
CA GLU A 204 19.11 -16.47 20.03
C GLU A 204 18.61 -16.55 21.48
N ALA A 205 17.63 -17.41 21.78
CA ALA A 205 17.13 -17.59 23.13
C ALA A 205 18.24 -18.06 24.08
N PHE A 206 19.09 -18.98 23.62
CA PHE A 206 20.25 -19.47 24.37
C PHE A 206 21.29 -18.35 24.61
N LEU A 207 21.56 -17.50 23.62
CA LEU A 207 22.42 -16.32 23.78
C LEU A 207 21.83 -15.32 24.79
N ARG A 208 20.52 -15.06 24.74
CA ARG A 208 19.83 -14.17 25.70
C ARG A 208 19.92 -14.73 27.13
N VAL A 209 19.65 -16.03 27.33
CA VAL A 209 19.82 -16.70 28.63
C VAL A 209 21.26 -16.57 29.14
N ARG A 210 22.25 -16.85 28.28
CA ARG A 210 23.68 -16.76 28.64
C ARG A 210 24.10 -15.34 29.02
N HIS A 211 23.57 -14.32 28.34
CA HIS A 211 23.80 -12.92 28.71
C HIS A 211 23.16 -12.58 30.07
N LEU A 212 21.94 -13.06 30.33
CA LEU A 212 21.29 -12.88 31.64
C LEU A 212 22.04 -13.60 32.76
N GLU A 213 22.55 -14.82 32.53
CA GLU A 213 23.43 -15.53 33.48
C GLU A 213 24.71 -14.75 33.78
N GLN A 214 25.34 -14.17 32.75
CA GLN A 214 26.51 -13.30 32.91
C GLN A 214 26.17 -12.05 33.71
N SER A 215 25.07 -11.36 33.38
CA SER A 215 24.60 -10.18 34.12
C SER A 215 24.25 -10.51 35.58
N LEU A 216 23.63 -11.66 35.84
CA LEU A 216 23.30 -12.11 37.19
C LEU A 216 24.59 -12.41 37.99
N LYS A 217 25.58 -13.06 37.37
CA LYS A 217 26.89 -13.30 37.97
C LYS A 217 27.69 -12.02 38.20
N GLU A 218 27.51 -11.00 37.36
CA GLU A 218 28.05 -9.65 37.62
C GLU A 218 27.37 -9.00 38.82
N LEU A 219 26.04 -9.13 38.96
CA LEU A 219 25.26 -8.64 40.11
C LEU A 219 25.57 -9.37 41.42
N GLU A 220 25.76 -10.69 41.39
CA GLU A 220 26.15 -11.50 42.57
C GLU A 220 27.51 -11.04 43.14
N ASN A 221 28.38 -10.49 42.28
CA ASN A 221 29.63 -9.84 42.68
C ASN A 221 29.47 -8.37 43.13
N ILE A 222 28.25 -7.85 43.29
CA ILE A 222 27.98 -6.51 43.85
C ILE A 222 27.43 -6.68 45.27
N ASN A 223 28.33 -6.80 46.25
CA ASN A 223 27.95 -6.48 47.63
C ASN A 223 27.64 -4.96 47.70
N PRO A 224 26.40 -4.53 47.99
CA PRO A 224 26.05 -3.11 47.97
C PRO A 224 26.83 -2.30 49.01
N GLU A 225 27.01 -2.84 50.23
CA GLU A 225 27.82 -2.20 51.28
C GLU A 225 29.25 -1.88 50.83
N GLU A 226 29.82 -2.67 49.91
CA GLU A 226 31.19 -2.49 49.43
C GLU A 226 31.31 -1.50 48.27
N ASN A 227 30.20 -1.15 47.63
CA ASN A 227 30.18 -0.21 46.50
C ASN A 227 29.85 1.24 46.89
N ASP A 228 29.30 1.48 48.09
CA ASP A 228 29.01 2.83 48.59
C ASP A 228 30.17 3.46 49.39
N MET A 229 31.02 2.65 50.03
CA MET A 229 32.14 3.17 50.84
C MET A 229 33.13 3.99 50.01
N THR A 230 33.65 5.09 50.52
CA THR A 230 34.68 5.85 49.78
C THR A 230 36.01 5.07 49.67
N LEU A 231 36.87 5.42 48.71
CA LEU A 231 38.22 4.85 48.65
C LEU A 231 39.01 5.17 49.93
N GLN A 232 38.74 6.33 50.55
CA GLN A 232 39.35 6.74 51.81
C GLN A 232 38.89 5.84 52.97
N GLU A 233 37.61 5.48 53.06
CA GLU A 233 37.11 4.52 54.06
C GLU A 233 37.72 3.13 53.88
N LEU A 234 37.84 2.63 52.65
CA LEU A 234 38.50 1.35 52.35
C LEU A 234 39.97 1.35 52.80
N LEU A 235 40.71 2.41 52.49
CA LEU A 235 42.10 2.56 52.90
C LEU A 235 42.23 2.70 54.42
N ASN A 236 41.35 3.47 55.06
CA ASN A 236 41.31 3.59 56.52
C ASN A 236 40.99 2.23 57.20
N ARG A 237 40.08 1.43 56.63
CA ARG A 237 39.78 0.07 57.12
C ARG A 237 40.96 -0.89 56.94
N ILE A 238 41.70 -0.81 55.84
CA ILE A 238 42.95 -1.58 55.66
C ILE A 238 44.00 -1.18 56.69
N ASN A 239 44.17 0.12 56.93
CA ASN A 239 45.17 0.66 57.86
C ASN A 239 44.84 0.34 59.33
N ASN A 240 43.56 0.13 59.66
CA ASN A 240 43.06 -0.16 61.00
C ASN A 240 42.58 -1.62 61.15
N ALA A 241 42.96 -2.53 60.25
CA ALA A 241 42.52 -3.92 60.29
C ALA A 241 43.41 -4.78 61.21
N ASP A 242 42.79 -5.38 62.23
CA ASP A 242 43.48 -6.26 63.18
C ASP A 242 43.84 -7.65 62.60
N THR A 243 43.24 -8.03 61.45
CA THR A 243 43.52 -9.33 60.79
C THR A 243 43.91 -9.18 59.32
N GLY A 244 44.78 -10.08 58.86
CA GLY A 244 45.15 -10.16 57.43
C GLY A 244 43.98 -10.53 56.51
N ILE A 245 42.92 -11.15 57.05
CA ILE A 245 41.70 -11.50 56.30
C ILE A 245 40.92 -10.21 55.98
N ASP A 246 40.80 -9.29 56.93
CA ASP A 246 40.14 -8.00 56.73
C ASP A 246 40.93 -7.10 55.75
N ILE A 247 42.27 -7.12 55.83
CA ILE A 247 43.14 -6.47 54.83
C ILE A 247 42.87 -7.05 53.44
N GLN A 248 42.83 -8.39 53.31
CA GLN A 248 42.59 -9.05 52.02
C GLN A 248 41.19 -8.74 51.47
N LYS A 249 40.15 -8.76 52.32
CA LYS A 249 38.78 -8.44 51.92
C LYS A 249 38.67 -7.00 51.40
N ASN A 250 39.14 -6.02 52.18
CA ASN A 250 39.10 -4.62 51.75
C ASN A 250 39.99 -4.35 50.53
N GLY A 251 41.14 -5.02 50.41
CA GLY A 251 42.00 -4.96 49.23
C GLY A 251 41.35 -5.51 47.96
N ALA A 252 40.57 -6.60 48.09
CA ALA A 252 39.81 -7.18 46.98
C ALA A 252 38.73 -6.22 46.44
N ILE A 253 38.06 -5.46 47.32
CA ILE A 253 37.08 -4.43 46.92
C ILE A 253 37.75 -3.33 46.08
N ILE A 254 38.92 -2.83 46.52
CA ILE A 254 39.69 -1.82 45.78
C ILE A 254 40.11 -2.37 44.40
N LEU A 255 40.65 -3.59 44.35
CA LEU A 255 41.03 -4.26 43.11
C LEU A 255 39.84 -4.43 42.15
N ASN A 256 38.69 -4.88 42.65
CA ASN A 256 37.47 -5.03 41.85
C ASN A 256 36.97 -3.68 41.30
N ARG A 257 37.02 -2.60 42.09
CA ARG A 257 36.70 -1.24 41.63
C ARG A 257 37.65 -0.74 40.55
N ILE A 258 38.96 -0.96 40.70
CA ILE A 258 39.96 -0.61 39.67
C ILE A 258 39.68 -1.41 38.39
N HIS A 259 39.43 -2.72 38.50
CA HIS A 259 39.16 -3.58 37.36
C HIS A 259 37.88 -3.17 36.63
N ARG A 260 36.76 -2.99 37.34
CA ARG A 260 35.49 -2.46 36.79
C ARG A 260 35.67 -1.11 36.10
N THR A 261 36.45 -0.21 36.69
CA THR A 261 36.71 1.12 36.09
C THR A 261 37.54 1.00 34.81
N LYS A 262 38.54 0.12 34.78
CA LYS A 262 39.34 -0.17 33.58
C LYS A 262 38.50 -0.81 32.47
N GLU A 263 37.63 -1.75 32.81
CA GLU A 263 36.80 -2.46 31.83
C GLU A 263 35.69 -1.57 31.26
N ARG A 264 35.04 -0.74 32.10
CA ARG A 264 34.13 0.31 31.62
C ARG A 264 34.81 1.25 30.62
N LYS A 265 36.05 1.69 30.90
CA LYS A 265 36.82 2.54 29.97
C LYS A 265 37.09 1.84 28.64
N LYS A 266 37.45 0.54 28.64
CA LYS A 266 37.58 -0.22 27.39
C LYS A 266 36.27 -0.33 26.64
N LYS A 267 35.17 -0.61 27.34
CA LYS A 267 33.84 -0.77 26.75
C LYS A 267 33.37 0.53 26.06
N ILE A 268 33.50 1.67 26.75
CA ILE A 268 33.22 3.00 26.18
C ILE A 268 34.06 3.23 24.92
N VAL A 269 35.38 3.00 24.96
CA VAL A 269 36.27 3.21 23.80
C VAL A 269 35.92 2.27 22.63
N ALA A 270 35.45 1.04 22.91
CA ALA A 270 34.99 0.11 21.87
C ALA A 270 33.65 0.55 21.25
N GLU A 271 32.72 1.03 22.08
CA GLU A 271 31.43 1.58 21.64
C GLU A 271 31.62 2.87 20.82
N GLU A 272 32.50 3.78 21.25
CA GLU A 272 32.91 4.97 20.50
C GLU A 272 33.55 4.61 19.15
N MET A 273 34.45 3.63 19.13
CA MET A 273 35.08 3.15 17.89
C MET A 273 34.05 2.56 16.91
N ASN A 274 33.11 1.75 17.40
CA ASN A 274 32.04 1.18 16.59
C ASN A 274 31.13 2.28 16.02
N ALA A 275 30.71 3.25 16.85
CA ALA A 275 29.90 4.38 16.40
C ALA A 275 30.59 5.21 15.29
N VAL A 276 31.91 5.43 15.40
CA VAL A 276 32.70 6.10 14.34
C VAL A 276 32.77 5.26 13.05
N ILE A 277 32.88 3.92 13.17
CA ILE A 277 32.84 3.01 12.01
C ILE A 277 31.47 3.04 11.33
N GLU A 278 30.38 2.97 12.09
CA GLU A 278 29.01 3.04 11.57
C GLU A 278 28.73 4.38 10.87
N GLN A 279 29.15 5.50 11.47
CA GLN A 279 29.03 6.83 10.85
C GLN A 279 29.83 6.93 9.54
N ARG A 280 31.06 6.39 9.51
CA ARG A 280 31.89 6.31 8.29
C ARG A 280 31.18 5.50 7.21
N ASP A 281 30.64 4.33 7.55
CA ASP A 281 30.04 3.42 6.57
C ASP A 281 28.68 3.90 6.08
N ALA A 282 27.91 4.58 6.92
CA ALA A 282 26.73 5.34 6.51
C ALA A 282 27.08 6.48 5.55
N ALA A 283 28.11 7.28 5.84
CA ALA A 283 28.59 8.34 4.96
C ALA A 283 29.09 7.79 3.62
N LEU A 284 29.90 6.72 3.62
CA LEU A 284 30.36 6.05 2.39
C LEU A 284 29.18 5.51 1.56
N SER A 285 28.13 5.00 2.21
CA SER A 285 26.92 4.53 1.53
C SER A 285 26.11 5.69 0.93
N GLN A 286 26.07 6.85 1.59
CA GLN A 286 25.48 8.07 1.02
C GLN A 286 26.29 8.58 -0.17
N CYS A 287 27.63 8.65 -0.08
CA CYS A 287 28.51 9.03 -1.19
C CYS A 287 28.28 8.14 -2.43
N LYS A 288 28.30 6.81 -2.26
CA LYS A 288 28.05 5.87 -3.36
C LYS A 288 26.67 6.06 -4.02
N ARG A 289 25.63 6.35 -3.23
CA ARG A 289 24.30 6.63 -3.78
C ARG A 289 24.28 7.91 -4.59
N LEU A 290 24.85 8.99 -4.05
CA LEU A 290 24.96 10.28 -4.75
C LEU A 290 25.80 10.16 -6.03
N GLU A 291 26.88 9.37 -6.03
CA GLU A 291 27.67 9.06 -7.23
C GLU A 291 26.83 8.34 -8.30
N GLN A 292 26.00 7.37 -7.91
CA GLN A 292 25.08 6.67 -8.80
C GLN A 292 23.99 7.60 -9.36
N GLU A 293 23.36 8.42 -8.51
CA GLU A 293 22.37 9.42 -8.92
C GLU A 293 22.97 10.43 -9.92
N LEU A 294 24.19 10.89 -9.68
CA LEU A 294 24.93 11.78 -10.58
C LEU A 294 25.23 11.09 -11.92
N HIS A 295 25.56 9.79 -11.92
CA HIS A 295 25.72 9.01 -13.16
C HIS A 295 24.41 8.93 -13.95
N HIS A 296 23.30 8.58 -13.29
CA HIS A 296 21.98 8.47 -13.92
C HIS A 296 21.52 9.82 -14.49
N LEU A 297 21.73 10.93 -13.76
CA LEU A 297 21.42 12.28 -14.25
C LEU A 297 22.30 12.70 -15.43
N LYS A 298 23.58 12.27 -15.48
CA LYS A 298 24.45 12.48 -16.64
C LYS A 298 23.97 11.69 -17.86
N GLU A 299 23.59 10.43 -17.67
CA GLU A 299 23.04 9.59 -18.75
C GLU A 299 21.68 10.11 -19.24
N GLN A 300 20.81 10.56 -18.33
CA GLN A 300 19.53 11.18 -18.67
C GLN A 300 19.72 12.47 -19.46
N ASN A 301 20.65 13.35 -19.07
CA ASN A 301 20.96 14.56 -19.83
C ASN A 301 21.66 14.27 -21.17
N GLN A 302 22.52 13.26 -21.24
CA GLN A 302 23.16 12.87 -22.48
C GLN A 302 22.15 12.21 -23.46
N THR A 303 21.19 11.46 -22.95
CA THR A 303 20.12 10.85 -23.77
C THR A 303 19.06 11.86 -24.18
N SER A 304 18.73 12.86 -23.35
CA SER A 304 17.83 13.95 -23.74
C SER A 304 18.48 14.87 -24.80
N ALA A 305 19.75 15.25 -24.62
CA ALA A 305 20.50 16.08 -25.56
C ALA A 305 20.67 15.41 -26.95
N ASN A 306 20.86 14.08 -27.00
CA ASN A 306 21.00 13.35 -28.25
C ASN A 306 19.65 13.01 -28.93
N ASN A 307 18.51 13.28 -28.30
CA ASN A 307 17.20 12.94 -28.85
C ASN A 307 16.56 14.16 -29.54
N THR A 308 16.88 14.38 -30.81
CA THR A 308 16.46 15.53 -31.63
C THR A 308 14.94 15.77 -31.66
N ARG A 309 14.14 14.74 -31.35
CA ARG A 309 12.67 14.85 -31.20
C ARG A 309 12.23 15.64 -29.97
N HIS A 310 12.99 15.63 -28.87
CA HIS A 310 12.59 16.33 -27.64
C HIS A 310 12.74 17.85 -27.80
N LEU A 311 13.88 18.30 -28.33
CA LEU A 311 14.14 19.70 -28.65
C LEU A 311 13.10 20.30 -29.63
N THR A 312 12.59 19.50 -30.56
CA THR A 312 11.54 19.94 -31.51
C THR A 312 10.15 19.94 -30.90
N ALA A 313 9.83 19.02 -29.99
CA ALA A 313 8.57 19.03 -29.25
C ALA A 313 8.48 20.24 -28.29
N GLU A 314 9.53 20.45 -27.50
CA GLU A 314 9.63 21.56 -26.54
C GLU A 314 9.56 22.93 -27.23
N ASN A 315 10.29 23.10 -28.36
CA ASN A 315 10.23 24.35 -29.13
C ASN A 315 8.86 24.57 -29.82
N ASN A 316 8.13 23.51 -30.17
CA ASN A 316 6.75 23.64 -30.66
C ASN A 316 5.78 24.06 -29.54
N GLN A 317 5.95 23.53 -28.32
CA GLN A 317 5.16 23.94 -27.15
C GLN A 317 5.46 25.39 -26.73
N GLU A 318 6.73 25.80 -26.77
CA GLU A 318 7.17 27.18 -26.54
C GLU A 318 6.53 28.16 -27.55
N ARG A 319 6.45 27.78 -28.83
CA ARG A 319 5.76 28.57 -29.86
C ARG A 319 4.25 28.67 -29.63
N ALA A 320 3.60 27.59 -29.16
CA ALA A 320 2.18 27.61 -28.85
C ALA A 320 1.86 28.58 -27.70
N LEU A 321 2.61 28.50 -26.60
CA LEU A 321 2.46 29.41 -25.45
C LEU A 321 2.74 30.87 -25.82
N LYS A 322 3.73 31.12 -26.70
CA LYS A 322 4.00 32.47 -27.23
C LYS A 322 2.83 33.02 -28.08
N ALA A 323 2.18 32.18 -28.88
CA ALA A 323 1.01 32.59 -29.65
C ALA A 323 -0.20 32.88 -28.73
N GLU A 324 -0.43 32.06 -27.72
CA GLU A 324 -1.49 32.25 -26.72
C GLU A 324 -1.30 33.54 -25.92
N LEU A 325 -0.08 33.85 -25.48
CA LEU A 325 0.25 35.10 -24.78
C LEU A 325 -0.02 36.33 -25.66
N ILE A 326 0.34 36.28 -26.95
CA ILE A 326 0.06 37.37 -27.90
C ILE A 326 -1.45 37.58 -28.08
N ASN A 327 -2.24 36.50 -28.22
CA ASN A 327 -3.70 36.59 -28.32
C ASN A 327 -4.31 37.20 -27.06
N LEU A 328 -3.92 36.72 -25.87
CA LEU A 328 -4.42 37.22 -24.58
C LEU A 328 -4.05 38.71 -24.37
N GLN A 329 -2.89 39.14 -24.87
CA GLN A 329 -2.50 40.55 -24.86
C GLN A 329 -3.34 41.39 -25.84
N GLN A 330 -3.70 40.86 -27.02
CA GLN A 330 -4.61 41.53 -27.97
C GLN A 330 -6.03 41.64 -27.41
N GLU A 331 -6.54 40.58 -26.76
CA GLU A 331 -7.84 40.58 -26.09
C GLU A 331 -7.88 41.61 -24.95
N LYS A 332 -6.83 41.66 -24.12
CA LYS A 332 -6.69 42.68 -23.08
C LYS A 332 -6.70 44.10 -23.64
N GLU A 333 -5.99 44.35 -24.74
CA GLU A 333 -5.96 45.65 -25.41
C GLU A 333 -7.34 46.02 -25.97
N ALA A 334 -8.04 45.06 -26.58
CA ALA A 334 -9.41 45.25 -27.08
C ALA A 334 -10.42 45.57 -25.96
N VAL A 335 -10.33 44.87 -24.82
CA VAL A 335 -11.14 45.16 -23.63
C VAL A 335 -10.82 46.54 -23.06
N LEU A 336 -9.54 46.92 -22.96
CA LEU A 336 -9.13 48.27 -22.53
C LEU A 336 -9.68 49.37 -23.45
N GLN A 337 -9.73 49.13 -24.77
CA GLN A 337 -10.35 50.05 -25.72
C GLN A 337 -11.87 50.14 -25.55
N GLN A 338 -12.55 49.04 -25.21
CA GLN A 338 -13.98 49.08 -24.87
C GLN A 338 -14.23 49.83 -23.55
N CYS A 339 -13.42 49.60 -22.52
CA CYS A 339 -13.51 50.33 -21.26
C CYS A 339 -13.35 51.84 -21.45
N LYS A 340 -12.39 52.29 -22.28
CA LYS A 340 -12.22 53.73 -22.60
C LYS A 340 -13.45 54.32 -23.29
N LYS A 341 -14.06 53.62 -24.25
CA LYS A 341 -15.30 54.08 -24.91
C LYS A 341 -16.46 54.19 -23.93
N LEU A 342 -16.64 53.21 -23.05
CA LEU A 342 -17.65 53.25 -22.00
C LEU A 342 -17.38 54.38 -21.00
N GLU A 343 -16.12 54.69 -20.69
CA GLU A 343 -15.74 55.83 -19.87
C GLU A 343 -16.07 57.17 -20.56
N GLU A 344 -15.76 57.31 -21.85
CA GLU A 344 -16.14 58.48 -22.68
C GLU A 344 -17.68 58.65 -22.76
N GLU A 345 -18.42 57.55 -22.90
CA GLU A 345 -19.89 57.54 -22.86
C GLU A 345 -20.42 57.96 -21.47
N ILE A 346 -19.85 57.45 -20.38
CA ILE A 346 -20.21 57.84 -19.01
C ILE A 346 -19.90 59.33 -18.75
N GLN A 347 -18.75 59.83 -19.20
CA GLN A 347 -18.39 61.24 -19.10
C GLN A 347 -19.36 62.11 -19.92
N THR A 348 -19.72 61.67 -21.12
CA THR A 348 -20.70 62.33 -21.99
C THR A 348 -22.09 62.35 -21.34
N LEU A 349 -22.55 61.23 -20.79
CA LEU A 349 -23.79 61.13 -20.02
C LEU A 349 -23.76 62.00 -18.76
N HIS A 350 -22.61 62.13 -18.10
CA HIS A 350 -22.45 62.98 -16.92
C HIS A 350 -22.50 64.47 -17.30
N VAL A 351 -21.98 64.87 -18.46
CA VAL A 351 -22.15 66.22 -19.02
C VAL A 351 -23.61 66.45 -19.41
N TYR A 352 -24.28 65.52 -20.11
CA TYR A 352 -25.70 65.62 -20.42
C TYR A 352 -26.57 65.69 -19.17
N TYR A 353 -26.28 64.87 -18.15
CA TYR A 353 -26.97 64.91 -16.86
C TYR A 353 -26.69 66.22 -16.12
N SER A 354 -25.46 66.74 -16.15
CA SER A 354 -25.12 68.02 -15.52
C SER A 354 -25.77 69.19 -16.25
N LEU A 355 -25.86 69.16 -17.58
CA LEU A 355 -26.58 70.15 -18.38
C LEU A 355 -28.09 70.03 -18.15
N HIS A 356 -28.66 68.83 -18.16
CA HIS A 356 -30.06 68.60 -17.82
C HIS A 356 -30.36 69.02 -16.38
N LYS A 357 -29.46 68.77 -15.42
CA LYS A 357 -29.56 69.24 -14.05
C LYS A 357 -29.46 70.76 -13.99
N SER A 358 -28.61 71.41 -14.78
CA SER A 358 -28.48 72.88 -14.84
C SER A 358 -29.66 73.54 -15.54
N LEU A 359 -30.23 72.91 -16.56
CA LEU A 359 -31.46 73.33 -17.25
C LEU A 359 -32.70 73.05 -16.41
N SER A 360 -32.73 71.93 -15.68
CA SER A 360 -33.77 71.59 -14.70
C SER A 360 -33.64 72.43 -13.44
N GLN A 361 -32.44 72.89 -13.09
CA GLN A 361 -32.19 73.86 -12.02
C GLN A 361 -32.47 75.28 -12.53
N GLY A 362 -32.31 75.56 -13.82
CA GLY A 362 -32.78 76.78 -14.50
C GLY A 362 -34.29 76.83 -14.65
N MET A 363 -34.94 75.70 -14.94
CA MET A 363 -36.39 75.52 -14.88
C MET A 363 -36.86 75.53 -13.44
N SER A 364 -36.15 74.93 -12.48
CA SER A 364 -36.46 75.03 -11.06
C SER A 364 -36.18 76.41 -10.48
N LEU A 365 -35.29 77.21 -11.07
CA LEU A 365 -35.08 78.62 -10.74
C LEU A 365 -36.14 79.48 -11.43
N LYS A 366 -36.59 79.12 -12.64
CA LYS A 366 -37.73 79.72 -13.32
C LYS A 366 -39.04 79.39 -12.60
N ASP A 367 -39.16 78.20 -12.02
CA ASP A 367 -40.28 77.75 -11.22
C ASP A 367 -40.13 78.17 -9.76
N GLN A 368 -38.92 78.38 -9.23
CA GLN A 368 -38.70 79.17 -8.01
C GLN A 368 -38.87 80.67 -8.24
N PHE A 369 -38.90 81.15 -9.49
CA PHE A 369 -39.21 82.54 -9.84
C PHE A 369 -40.70 82.70 -10.13
N ASN A 370 -41.34 81.75 -10.82
CA ASN A 370 -42.78 81.64 -10.97
C ASN A 370 -43.43 81.31 -9.62
N CYS A 371 -42.72 80.59 -8.75
CA CYS A 371 -43.02 80.54 -7.33
C CYS A 371 -42.65 81.88 -6.69
N ALA A 372 -41.45 82.47 -6.73
CA ALA A 372 -41.21 83.77 -6.05
C ALA A 372 -42.23 84.87 -6.46
N PHE A 373 -42.81 84.77 -7.65
CA PHE A 373 -44.07 85.41 -8.03
C PHE A 373 -45.28 84.81 -7.30
N GLY A 374 -45.69 83.58 -7.62
CA GLY A 374 -46.75 82.81 -6.94
C GLY A 374 -46.54 82.45 -5.46
N THR A 375 -45.56 83.05 -4.77
CA THR A 375 -44.99 82.80 -3.43
C THR A 375 -44.60 84.14 -2.78
N SER A 376 -44.48 85.24 -3.55
CA SER A 376 -45.05 86.51 -3.07
C SER A 376 -46.59 86.44 -3.07
N GLU A 377 -47.19 85.53 -3.84
CA GLU A 377 -48.63 85.20 -3.83
C GLU A 377 -49.02 84.03 -2.88
N SER A 378 -48.12 83.07 -2.59
CA SER A 378 -48.38 81.90 -1.69
C SER A 378 -47.30 81.56 -0.63
N GLY A 379 -46.22 82.33 -0.50
CA GLY A 379 -45.21 82.19 0.56
C GLY A 379 -45.69 82.69 1.91
N LEU A 380 -46.92 83.20 1.91
CA LEU A 380 -47.81 83.31 3.05
C LEU A 380 -48.32 81.93 3.56
N LYS A 381 -48.02 80.79 2.89
CA LYS A 381 -48.68 79.48 3.15
C LYS A 381 -47.85 78.19 3.05
N SER A 382 -46.59 78.16 2.57
CA SER A 382 -45.78 76.92 2.55
C SER A 382 -44.37 77.04 3.14
N GLY A 383 -43.94 78.24 3.52
CA GLY A 383 -42.73 78.44 4.34
C GLY A 383 -42.83 77.82 5.74
N GLU A 384 -44.05 77.44 6.15
CA GLU A 384 -44.41 76.85 7.44
C GLU A 384 -43.95 75.38 7.57
N ASP A 385 -44.02 74.60 6.48
CA ASP A 385 -43.69 73.17 6.45
C ASP A 385 -42.18 72.89 6.37
N VAL A 386 -41.41 73.73 5.67
CA VAL A 386 -39.94 73.58 5.58
C VAL A 386 -39.29 73.96 6.92
N VAL A 387 -39.83 74.95 7.62
CA VAL A 387 -39.38 75.34 8.96
C VAL A 387 -39.59 74.20 9.96
N THR A 388 -40.71 73.48 9.91
CA THR A 388 -40.98 72.34 10.81
C THR A 388 -40.04 71.15 10.57
N ILE A 389 -39.67 70.86 9.31
CA ILE A 389 -38.69 69.79 8.99
C ILE A 389 -37.30 70.16 9.53
N MET A 390 -36.86 71.40 9.31
CA MET A 390 -35.56 71.89 9.78
C MET A 390 -35.48 71.93 11.31
N TYR A 391 -36.56 72.35 12.00
CA TYR A 391 -36.63 72.36 13.46
C TYR A 391 -36.45 70.94 14.03
N ARG A 392 -37.11 69.94 13.45
CA ARG A 392 -37.00 68.53 13.87
C ARG A 392 -35.57 67.97 13.74
N GLN A 393 -34.86 68.31 12.67
CA GLN A 393 -33.46 67.88 12.49
C GLN A 393 -32.50 68.52 13.50
N VAL A 394 -32.72 69.79 13.86
CA VAL A 394 -31.95 70.47 14.91
C VAL A 394 -32.24 69.85 16.29
N GLU A 395 -33.49 69.48 16.55
CA GLU A 395 -33.94 68.83 17.79
C GLU A 395 -33.36 67.39 17.93
N GLU A 396 -33.32 66.61 16.84
CA GLU A 396 -32.63 65.31 16.79
C GLU A 396 -31.13 65.41 17.09
N LEU A 397 -30.43 66.39 16.50
CA LEU A 397 -29.00 66.62 16.76
C LEU A 397 -28.76 67.08 18.21
N ALA A 398 -29.64 67.92 18.77
CA ALA A 398 -29.56 68.34 20.17
C ALA A 398 -29.77 67.15 21.13
N ALA A 399 -30.70 66.25 20.84
CA ALA A 399 -30.94 65.04 21.61
C ALA A 399 -29.73 64.08 21.59
N GLN A 400 -29.12 63.87 20.41
CA GLN A 400 -27.89 63.07 20.28
C GLN A 400 -26.73 63.66 21.09
N LEU A 401 -26.55 64.99 21.06
CA LEU A 401 -25.52 65.67 21.84
C LEU A 401 -25.75 65.51 23.36
N GLN A 402 -26.99 65.67 23.83
CA GLN A 402 -27.33 65.46 25.24
C GLN A 402 -27.13 64.00 25.67
N GLN A 403 -27.47 63.04 24.82
CA GLN A 403 -27.25 61.61 25.08
C GLN A 403 -25.75 61.29 25.21
N ALA A 404 -24.92 61.83 24.30
CA ALA A 404 -23.46 61.67 24.37
C ALA A 404 -22.87 62.31 25.64
N GLN A 405 -23.35 63.50 26.05
CA GLN A 405 -22.92 64.15 27.30
C GLN A 405 -23.35 63.36 28.56
N LEU A 406 -24.54 62.74 28.55
CA LEU A 406 -24.99 61.86 29.63
C LEU A 406 -24.14 60.59 29.72
N GLN A 407 -23.83 59.97 28.58
CA GLN A 407 -22.92 58.81 28.51
C GLN A 407 -21.52 59.19 29.01
N GLN A 408 -20.98 60.34 28.59
CA GLN A 408 -19.69 60.84 29.07
C GLN A 408 -19.68 60.97 30.60
N LYS A 409 -20.70 61.62 31.20
CA LYS A 409 -20.79 61.78 32.66
C LYS A 409 -20.99 60.46 33.42
N ASP A 410 -21.72 59.50 32.85
CA ASP A 410 -21.86 58.16 33.44
C ASP A 410 -20.52 57.39 33.41
N THR A 411 -19.77 57.46 32.30
CA THR A 411 -18.43 56.84 32.23
C THR A 411 -17.42 57.52 33.16
N GLU A 412 -17.47 58.85 33.30
CA GLU A 412 -16.64 59.62 34.23
C GLU A 412 -16.94 59.25 35.70
N LEU A 413 -18.22 59.15 36.07
CA LEU A 413 -18.65 58.74 37.42
C LEU A 413 -18.25 57.29 37.72
N LYS A 414 -18.33 56.38 36.74
CA LYS A 414 -17.82 55.00 36.86
C LYS A 414 -16.30 54.96 37.04
N LEU A 415 -15.56 55.79 36.30
CA LEU A 415 -14.11 55.90 36.44
C LEU A 415 -13.71 56.44 37.82
N GLN A 416 -14.41 57.46 38.32
CA GLN A 416 -14.17 57.99 39.66
C GLN A 416 -14.43 56.94 40.76
N LYS A 417 -15.55 56.18 40.67
CA LYS A 417 -15.83 55.07 41.60
C LYS A 417 -14.76 53.96 41.54
N ALA A 418 -14.25 53.63 40.36
CA ALA A 418 -13.17 52.66 40.21
C ALA A 418 -11.85 53.17 40.84
N LEU A 419 -11.58 54.47 40.74
CA LEU A 419 -10.42 55.12 41.36
C LEU A 419 -10.53 55.12 42.89
N GLU A 420 -11.69 55.48 43.44
CA GLU A 420 -11.96 55.42 44.89
C GLU A 420 -11.85 53.99 45.43
N ALA A 421 -12.40 52.99 44.72
CA ALA A 421 -12.27 51.57 45.10
C ALA A 421 -10.81 51.07 45.04
N SER A 422 -10.04 51.52 44.04
CA SER A 422 -8.60 51.23 43.93
C SER A 422 -7.81 51.85 45.09
N GLN A 423 -8.17 53.08 45.49
CA GLN A 423 -7.55 53.75 46.64
C GLN A 423 -7.89 53.04 47.97
N GLU A 424 -9.15 52.63 48.18
CA GLU A 424 -9.55 51.88 49.37
C GLU A 424 -8.87 50.49 49.43
N ALA A 425 -8.71 49.82 48.29
CA ALA A 425 -7.95 48.58 48.18
C ALA A 425 -6.46 48.79 48.53
N ASN A 426 -5.85 49.86 48.02
CA ASN A 426 -4.46 50.21 48.35
C ASN A 426 -4.28 50.54 49.85
N GLU A 427 -5.24 51.23 50.47
CA GLU A 427 -5.23 51.44 51.93
C GLU A 427 -5.37 50.13 52.72
N LYS A 428 -6.19 49.18 52.25
CA LYS A 428 -6.32 47.84 52.86
C LYS A 428 -4.99 47.08 52.74
N VAL A 429 -4.32 47.15 51.58
CA VAL A 429 -2.96 46.58 51.39
C VAL A 429 -1.99 47.21 52.38
N GLN A 430 -1.90 48.54 52.48
CA GLN A 430 -1.00 49.19 53.45
C GLN A 430 -1.32 48.86 54.91
N LYS A 431 -2.60 48.67 55.26
CA LYS A 431 -3.02 48.20 56.60
C LYS A 431 -2.59 46.76 56.84
N LEU A 432 -2.69 45.89 55.83
CA LEU A 432 -2.21 44.50 55.89
C LEU A 432 -0.68 44.43 55.95
N GLU A 433 0.05 45.22 55.17
CA GLU A 433 1.52 45.33 55.24
C GLU A 433 1.97 45.75 56.64
N ARG A 434 1.34 46.78 57.23
CA ARG A 434 1.62 47.20 58.63
C ARG A 434 1.28 46.11 59.63
N LEU A 435 0.20 45.34 59.44
CA LEU A 435 -0.14 44.20 60.29
C LEU A 435 0.84 43.05 60.14
N VAL A 436 1.30 42.76 58.91
CA VAL A 436 2.34 41.78 58.62
C VAL A 436 3.67 42.20 59.25
N ASP A 437 4.03 43.48 59.21
CA ASP A 437 5.21 44.01 59.91
C ASP A 437 5.08 43.93 61.44
N VAL A 438 3.90 44.20 61.99
CA VAL A 438 3.63 44.03 63.44
C VAL A 438 3.67 42.55 63.82
N LEU A 439 3.17 41.64 62.99
CA LEU A 439 3.25 40.19 63.21
C LEU A 439 4.69 39.68 63.07
N ARG A 440 5.44 40.12 62.05
CA ARG A 440 6.87 39.85 61.90
C ARG A 440 7.65 40.34 63.12
N LYS A 441 7.32 41.52 63.67
CA LYS A 441 7.90 42.01 64.93
C LYS A 441 7.46 41.22 66.16
N LYS A 442 6.21 40.77 66.28
CA LYS A 442 5.72 39.97 67.42
C LYS A 442 6.17 38.50 67.39
N VAL A 443 6.44 37.95 66.22
CA VAL A 443 7.01 36.61 66.03
C VAL A 443 8.54 36.65 66.15
N GLY A 444 9.17 37.72 65.65
CA GLY A 444 10.62 37.93 65.72
C GLY A 444 11.14 38.45 67.08
N ALA A 445 10.33 39.18 67.86
CA ALA A 445 10.64 39.61 69.22
C ALA A 445 9.85 38.75 70.22
N GLY A 446 10.44 37.63 70.63
CA GLY A 446 9.72 36.52 71.23
C GLY A 446 9.05 36.79 72.59
N THR A 447 7.82 36.30 72.73
CA THR A 447 7.27 35.76 73.99
C THR A 447 6.20 34.72 73.63
N ILE A 448 6.63 33.52 73.25
CA ILE A 448 5.74 32.35 73.23
C ILE A 448 5.60 31.91 74.69
N ARG A 449 4.57 32.39 75.38
CA ARG A 449 4.12 31.74 76.62
C ARG A 449 3.33 30.50 76.23
N THR A 450 3.99 29.35 76.30
CA THR A 450 3.31 28.10 76.64
C THR A 450 2.56 28.31 77.95
N VAL A 451 1.24 28.16 77.92
CA VAL A 451 0.43 27.95 79.11
C VAL A 451 -0.04 26.50 79.05
N ILE A 452 0.27 25.76 80.12
CA ILE A 452 -0.19 24.40 80.41
C ILE A 452 -1.66 24.48 80.87
#